data_AF-A0A970XCX6-F1
#
_entry.id   AF-A0A970XCX6-F1
#
_cell.length_a   1.000
_cell.length_b   1.000
_cell.length_c   1.000
_cell.angle_alpha   90.00
_cell.angle_beta   90.00
_cell.angle_gamma   90.00
#
_symmetry.space_group_name_H-M   'P 1'
#
loop_
_entity.id
_entity.type
_entity.pdbx_description
1 polymer ?
#
loop_
_entity_poly.entity_id
_entity_poly.type
_entity_poly.pdbx_seq_one_letter_code
_entity_poly.pdbx_strand_id
1 'polypeptide(L)'
;MKKALTILLAVLMIVSLFACASQSSGTSTPASGAPASSAPASSAPASGEPASDDSKYPKEAGFFDPDFDYTKYDKYKVAFLSMTAGELWDAFDVAYENWANKVNIDYTNLWAPTQYSADEFLSGMQTFVDQGFDGLILEAGTQNYERVAEILGEAGVEWVSGLGVARASSGSYQLLHPQVGFDNFTIGMQTLDLLVKWKDETFPDVPYDKVGMLLLDYSYSPDIHNRGIGMEQQWAKLHPEFGAFDPAPDKNPKNFFIGDIASAQYPDQTAAQNLATQFLSNPGDIEVWLIGTPADLYSVGAANAADNLGMTDKVCTACQGGVALPTRWDSGIDDAWRFAIFSSQQIYAEPIVCQLWAYMSGQATPETIFQDWVNVNDKGDVKDENGKVIEEHSYAIMMLPYQPLTKDNYKDYLEWTDLYAFGPGAEGVWKYPPVTDINLFPTRATPPASYKVANG
;
A
#
# COMPACT_ATOMS: atom_id res chain seq x y z
N MET A 1 -14.90 -39.69 -5.49
CA MET A 1 -14.78 -38.48 -4.64
C MET A 1 -15.64 -37.29 -5.09
N LYS A 2 -15.94 -37.09 -6.38
CA LYS A 2 -16.78 -35.95 -6.82
C LYS A 2 -18.27 -36.01 -6.46
N LYS A 3 -18.85 -37.21 -6.24
CA LYS A 3 -20.29 -37.37 -5.92
C LYS A 3 -20.66 -37.25 -4.44
N ALA A 4 -19.68 -37.36 -3.54
CA ALA A 4 -19.90 -37.17 -2.10
C ALA A 4 -19.87 -35.69 -1.69
N LEU A 5 -19.06 -34.88 -2.40
CA LEU A 5 -18.94 -33.45 -2.16
C LEU A 5 -20.23 -32.68 -2.51
N THR A 6 -20.92 -33.10 -3.57
CA THR A 6 -22.18 -32.48 -4.02
C THR A 6 -23.34 -32.70 -3.03
N ILE A 7 -23.34 -33.83 -2.32
CA ILE A 7 -24.38 -34.14 -1.32
C ILE A 7 -24.12 -33.35 -0.03
N LEU A 8 -22.86 -33.14 0.33
CA LEU A 8 -22.49 -32.34 1.51
C LEU A 8 -22.83 -30.85 1.32
N LEU A 9 -22.60 -30.30 0.12
CA LEU A 9 -22.97 -28.93 -0.23
C LEU A 9 -24.48 -28.70 -0.25
N ALA A 10 -25.26 -29.68 -0.72
CA ALA A 10 -26.72 -29.59 -0.74
C ALA A 10 -27.35 -29.64 0.66
N VAL A 11 -26.71 -30.32 1.62
CA VAL A 11 -27.20 -30.41 3.01
C VAL A 11 -26.87 -29.13 3.80
N LEU A 12 -25.74 -28.46 3.52
CA LEU A 12 -25.36 -27.19 4.16
C LEU A 12 -26.27 -26.01 3.77
N MET A 13 -26.83 -26.00 2.56
CA MET A 13 -27.77 -24.95 2.14
C MET A 13 -29.19 -25.08 2.72
N ILE A 14 -29.55 -26.22 3.31
CA ILE A 14 -30.88 -26.44 3.90
C ILE A 14 -30.93 -26.00 5.37
N VAL A 15 -29.78 -25.87 6.04
CA VAL A 15 -29.70 -25.49 7.47
C VAL A 15 -29.64 -23.96 7.67
N SER A 16 -29.37 -23.19 6.63
CA SER A 16 -29.35 -21.71 6.67
C SER A 16 -30.70 -21.03 6.46
N LEU A 17 -31.79 -21.78 6.20
CA LEU A 17 -33.12 -21.24 5.87
C LEU A 17 -34.13 -21.22 7.03
N PHE A 18 -33.73 -21.51 8.27
CA PHE A 18 -34.65 -21.53 9.43
C PHE A 18 -34.22 -20.68 10.64
N ALA A 19 -33.28 -19.75 10.48
CA ALA A 19 -32.83 -18.87 11.57
C ALA A 19 -33.32 -17.41 11.44
N CYS A 20 -34.57 -17.22 11.01
CA CYS A 20 -35.30 -15.95 11.11
C CYS A 20 -36.71 -16.21 11.64
N ALA A 21 -36.91 -16.11 12.97
CA ALA A 21 -38.23 -15.81 13.55
C ALA A 21 -38.15 -15.47 15.05
N SER A 22 -38.88 -14.40 15.43
CA SER A 22 -39.27 -13.94 16.78
C SER A 22 -38.25 -13.04 17.52
N GLN A 23 -38.61 -11.92 18.18
CA GLN A 23 -39.90 -11.26 18.44
C GLN A 23 -39.67 -9.82 18.93
N SER A 24 -40.73 -9.01 18.90
CA SER A 24 -40.80 -7.56 19.01
C SER A 24 -41.00 -6.97 20.43
N SER A 25 -40.60 -5.69 20.55
CA SER A 25 -41.28 -4.52 21.16
C SER A 25 -41.51 -4.41 22.68
N GLY A 26 -41.14 -3.24 23.23
CA GLY A 26 -41.66 -2.70 24.49
C GLY A 26 -41.14 -1.29 24.84
N THR A 27 -41.90 -0.26 24.45
CA THR A 27 -41.69 1.17 24.80
C THR A 27 -42.42 1.54 26.09
N SER A 28 -41.82 2.38 26.96
CA SER A 28 -42.59 3.33 27.79
C SER A 28 -41.70 4.44 28.41
N THR A 29 -42.17 5.68 28.29
CA THR A 29 -41.79 6.92 29.01
C THR A 29 -43.13 7.56 29.47
N PRO A 30 -43.22 8.65 30.27
CA PRO A 30 -42.23 9.39 31.07
C PRO A 30 -42.73 9.78 32.49
N ALA A 31 -41.87 10.42 33.32
CA ALA A 31 -42.33 11.37 34.34
C ALA A 31 -41.25 12.40 34.74
N SER A 32 -41.71 13.64 34.91
CA SER A 32 -40.99 14.90 35.14
C SER A 32 -40.82 15.22 36.64
N GLY A 33 -39.78 15.98 37.00
CA GLY A 33 -39.65 16.66 38.28
C GLY A 33 -38.30 17.37 38.49
N ALA A 34 -38.28 18.70 38.45
CA ALA A 34 -37.18 19.60 38.85
C ALA A 34 -37.64 20.46 40.05
N PRO A 35 -36.84 21.39 40.65
CA PRO A 35 -35.38 21.49 40.82
C PRO A 35 -34.96 21.79 42.29
N ALA A 36 -33.66 21.72 42.63
CA ALA A 36 -33.05 22.57 43.67
C ALA A 36 -31.51 22.70 43.50
N SER A 37 -31.03 23.92 43.73
CA SER A 37 -29.69 24.48 43.50
C SER A 37 -28.75 24.33 44.71
N SER A 38 -27.44 24.06 44.48
CA SER A 38 -26.30 24.95 44.82
C SER A 38 -24.92 24.24 44.75
N ALA A 39 -23.93 24.94 44.20
CA ALA A 39 -22.57 24.60 43.73
C ALA A 39 -21.49 24.27 44.82
N PRO A 40 -20.16 24.27 44.53
CA PRO A 40 -19.36 23.45 43.59
C PRO A 40 -18.09 22.81 44.25
N ALA A 41 -17.48 21.77 43.65
CA ALA A 41 -16.00 21.60 43.55
C ALA A 41 -15.53 20.30 42.86
N SER A 42 -14.57 20.50 41.94
CA SER A 42 -13.44 19.64 41.53
C SER A 42 -13.69 18.42 40.64
N SER A 43 -13.10 18.55 39.45
CA SER A 43 -13.15 17.75 38.22
C SER A 43 -12.40 16.41 38.26
N ALA A 44 -13.10 15.36 37.83
CA ALA A 44 -12.56 14.19 37.14
C ALA A 44 -13.21 14.17 35.74
N PRO A 45 -12.51 13.88 34.63
CA PRO A 45 -13.18 13.68 33.35
C PRO A 45 -13.83 12.29 33.35
N ALA A 46 -15.15 12.28 33.51
CA ALA A 46 -16.02 11.19 33.11
C ALA A 46 -16.35 11.33 31.61
N SER A 47 -16.56 10.17 30.97
CA SER A 47 -17.20 9.96 29.68
C SER A 47 -18.16 11.09 29.26
N GLY A 48 -17.75 11.87 28.26
CA GLY A 48 -18.62 12.84 27.60
C GLY A 48 -19.42 12.17 26.48
N GLU A 49 -20.70 12.54 26.37
CA GLU A 49 -21.42 12.50 25.10
C GLU A 49 -20.59 13.17 24.00
N PRO A 50 -20.70 12.74 22.73
CA PRO A 50 -19.96 13.37 21.64
C PRO A 50 -20.32 14.86 21.60
N ALA A 51 -19.32 15.72 21.66
CA ALA A 51 -19.51 17.11 21.27
C ALA A 51 -20.00 17.07 19.81
N SER A 52 -21.21 17.58 19.54
CA SER A 52 -21.63 17.82 18.17
C SER A 52 -20.70 18.88 17.59
N ASP A 53 -19.70 18.45 16.83
CA ASP A 53 -18.88 19.36 16.04
C ASP A 53 -19.77 19.93 14.93
N ASP A 54 -20.19 21.19 15.10
CA ASP A 54 -20.94 21.97 14.08
C ASP A 54 -20.08 22.26 12.84
N SER A 55 -18.85 21.72 12.75
CA SER A 55 -18.01 21.79 11.57
C SER A 55 -18.71 21.18 10.35
N LYS A 56 -18.64 21.88 9.21
CA LYS A 56 -19.21 21.35 7.95
C LYS A 56 -18.51 20.03 7.59
N TYR A 57 -17.19 19.99 7.69
CA TYR A 57 -16.32 18.89 7.26
C TYR A 57 -15.40 18.41 8.38
N PRO A 58 -14.80 17.20 8.27
CA PRO A 58 -13.75 16.74 9.18
C PRO A 58 -12.61 17.74 9.30
N LYS A 59 -11.87 17.73 10.42
CA LYS A 59 -10.79 18.69 10.69
C LYS A 59 -9.71 18.73 9.59
N GLU A 60 -9.43 17.59 8.98
CA GLU A 60 -8.38 17.45 7.95
C GLU A 60 -8.92 16.62 6.78
N ALA A 61 -8.84 17.17 5.56
CA ALA A 61 -9.24 16.45 4.37
C ALA A 61 -8.27 15.30 4.08
N GLY A 62 -8.79 14.13 3.71
CA GLY A 62 -7.98 12.96 3.40
C GLY A 62 -7.50 12.18 4.63
N PHE A 63 -8.01 12.46 5.83
CA PHE A 63 -7.75 11.65 7.02
C PHE A 63 -9.03 11.45 7.85
N PHE A 64 -9.08 10.38 8.63
CA PHE A 64 -10.25 10.06 9.45
C PHE A 64 -10.32 10.95 10.68
N ASP A 65 -11.52 11.49 10.97
CA ASP A 65 -11.81 12.23 12.20
C ASP A 65 -12.82 11.45 13.05
N PRO A 66 -12.40 10.81 14.15
CA PRO A 66 -13.28 9.98 14.97
C PRO A 66 -14.41 10.76 15.66
N ASP A 67 -14.30 12.09 15.75
CA ASP A 67 -15.31 12.95 16.38
C ASP A 67 -16.35 13.46 15.39
N PHE A 68 -16.16 13.21 14.08
CA PHE A 68 -17.04 13.72 13.03
C PHE A 68 -18.17 12.74 12.69
N ASP A 69 -19.40 13.24 12.64
CA ASP A 69 -20.54 12.45 12.18
C ASP A 69 -20.61 12.43 10.64
N TYR A 70 -20.03 11.39 10.04
CA TYR A 70 -20.08 11.15 8.59
C TYR A 70 -21.49 10.80 8.08
N THR A 71 -22.42 10.40 8.95
CA THR A 71 -23.78 9.99 8.56
C THR A 71 -24.68 11.17 8.17
N LYS A 72 -24.23 12.40 8.40
CA LYS A 72 -24.92 13.62 7.94
C LYS A 72 -24.79 13.88 6.44
N TYR A 73 -23.93 13.14 5.75
CA TYR A 73 -23.76 13.18 4.29
C TYR A 73 -24.49 12.02 3.62
N ASP A 74 -24.65 12.12 2.30
CA ASP A 74 -25.15 11.01 1.49
C ASP A 74 -24.26 9.77 1.66
N LYS A 75 -24.89 8.60 1.66
CA LYS A 75 -24.17 7.31 1.70
C LYS A 75 -23.63 7.02 0.30
N TYR A 76 -22.41 7.45 0.02
CA TYR A 76 -21.77 7.27 -1.30
C TYR A 76 -21.53 5.81 -1.64
N LYS A 77 -21.66 5.45 -2.91
CA LYS A 77 -21.34 4.13 -3.45
C LYS A 77 -19.93 4.12 -4.03
N VAL A 78 -19.08 3.26 -3.50
CA VAL A 78 -17.70 3.12 -3.95
C VAL A 78 -17.37 1.69 -4.29
N ALA A 79 -16.62 1.48 -5.37
CA ALA A 79 -16.08 0.17 -5.74
C ALA A 79 -14.56 0.20 -5.81
N PHE A 80 -13.94 -0.95 -5.52
CA PHE A 80 -12.52 -1.19 -5.77
C PHE A 80 -12.33 -2.06 -7.01
N LEU A 81 -11.54 -1.57 -7.96
CA LEU A 81 -11.20 -2.31 -9.17
C LEU A 81 -9.68 -2.47 -9.29
N SER A 82 -9.24 -3.67 -9.65
CA SER A 82 -7.83 -3.94 -9.94
C SER A 82 -7.66 -4.74 -11.23
N MET A 83 -6.54 -4.54 -11.93
CA MET A 83 -6.14 -5.39 -13.07
C MET A 83 -5.85 -6.84 -12.68
N THR A 84 -5.60 -7.12 -11.40
CA THR A 84 -5.27 -8.46 -10.89
C THR A 84 -5.96 -8.72 -9.56
N ALA A 85 -6.12 -9.99 -9.21
CA ALA A 85 -6.49 -10.43 -7.88
C ALA A 85 -5.29 -11.11 -7.20
N GLY A 86 -5.29 -11.21 -5.87
CA GLY A 86 -4.23 -11.84 -5.09
C GLY A 86 -4.19 -11.31 -3.66
N GLU A 87 -3.37 -11.94 -2.82
CA GLU A 87 -3.32 -11.71 -1.36
C GLU A 87 -3.12 -10.23 -0.98
N LEU A 88 -2.30 -9.50 -1.75
CA LEU A 88 -2.13 -8.05 -1.58
C LEU A 88 -3.44 -7.29 -1.77
N TRP A 89 -4.19 -7.61 -2.82
CA TRP A 89 -5.44 -6.93 -3.16
C TRP A 89 -6.59 -7.35 -2.25
N ASP A 90 -6.60 -8.61 -1.80
CA ASP A 90 -7.56 -9.08 -0.79
C ASP A 90 -7.32 -8.35 0.55
N ALA A 91 -6.06 -8.12 0.94
CA ALA A 91 -5.74 -7.34 2.13
C ALA A 91 -6.16 -5.86 2.01
N PHE A 92 -6.02 -5.28 0.81
CA PHE A 92 -6.54 -3.93 0.53
C PHE A 92 -8.07 -3.88 0.56
N ASP A 93 -8.76 -4.88 -0.01
CA ASP A 93 -10.22 -4.97 -0.02
C ASP A 93 -10.80 -4.93 1.40
N VAL A 94 -10.24 -5.73 2.31
CA VAL A 94 -10.62 -5.74 3.74
C VAL A 94 -10.35 -4.38 4.40
N ALA A 95 -9.21 -3.76 4.11
CA ALA A 95 -8.86 -2.46 4.68
C ALA A 95 -9.77 -1.34 4.15
N TYR A 96 -10.06 -1.32 2.85
CA TYR A 96 -10.97 -0.36 2.24
C TYR A 96 -12.38 -0.53 2.78
N GLU A 97 -12.90 -1.75 2.92
CA GLU A 97 -14.21 -2.00 3.52
C GLU A 97 -14.28 -1.46 4.96
N ASN A 98 -13.26 -1.73 5.78
CA ASN A 98 -13.18 -1.25 7.15
C ASN A 98 -13.24 0.29 7.22
N TRP A 99 -12.42 0.98 6.44
CA TRP A 99 -12.40 2.44 6.42
C TRP A 99 -13.66 3.05 5.80
N ALA A 100 -14.18 2.46 4.72
CA ALA A 100 -15.41 2.90 4.07
C ALA A 100 -16.60 2.88 5.04
N ASN A 101 -16.72 1.83 5.85
CA ASN A 101 -17.76 1.72 6.87
C ASN A 101 -17.69 2.86 7.92
N LYS A 102 -16.49 3.34 8.25
CA LYS A 102 -16.30 4.43 9.23
C LYS A 102 -16.69 5.80 8.68
N VAL A 103 -16.58 6.00 7.37
CA VAL A 103 -16.88 7.29 6.70
C VAL A 103 -18.20 7.28 5.94
N ASN A 104 -19.12 6.37 6.30
CA ASN A 104 -20.47 6.27 5.73
C ASN A 104 -20.50 5.99 4.21
N ILE A 105 -19.65 5.08 3.73
CA ILE A 105 -19.62 4.62 2.34
C ILE A 105 -20.27 3.23 2.21
N ASP A 106 -21.06 3.04 1.15
CA ASP A 106 -21.53 1.75 0.67
C ASP A 106 -20.47 1.13 -0.25
N TYR A 107 -19.62 0.29 0.33
CA TYR A 107 -18.47 -0.29 -0.37
C TYR A 107 -18.84 -1.56 -1.13
N THR A 108 -18.39 -1.66 -2.37
CA THR A 108 -18.40 -2.89 -3.16
C THR A 108 -17.00 -3.45 -3.25
N ASN A 109 -16.86 -4.70 -2.80
CA ASN A 109 -15.61 -5.44 -2.78
C ASN A 109 -14.94 -5.51 -4.16
N LEU A 110 -13.66 -5.84 -4.13
CA LEU A 110 -12.76 -5.96 -5.25
C LEU A 110 -13.41 -6.67 -6.44
N TRP A 111 -13.39 -5.96 -7.57
CA TRP A 111 -13.62 -6.54 -8.87
C TRP A 111 -12.31 -6.55 -9.67
N ALA A 112 -12.00 -7.67 -10.29
CA ALA A 112 -10.82 -7.81 -11.15
C ALA A 112 -11.15 -8.66 -12.38
N PRO A 113 -10.50 -8.39 -13.54
CA PRO A 113 -10.68 -9.18 -14.74
C PRO A 113 -10.11 -10.59 -14.53
N THR A 114 -10.71 -11.56 -15.20
CA THR A 114 -10.31 -12.97 -15.02
C THR A 114 -8.95 -13.33 -15.63
N GLN A 115 -8.46 -12.54 -16.60
CA GLN A 115 -7.24 -12.86 -17.38
C GLN A 115 -6.28 -11.69 -17.60
N TYR A 116 -6.10 -10.78 -16.62
CA TYR A 116 -5.24 -9.59 -16.76
C TYR A 116 -5.46 -8.88 -18.11
N SER A 117 -6.64 -8.28 -18.28
CA SER A 117 -7.06 -7.68 -19.53
C SER A 117 -7.39 -6.20 -19.32
N ALA A 118 -6.67 -5.33 -20.03
CA ALA A 118 -6.95 -3.90 -20.01
C ALA A 118 -8.36 -3.59 -20.53
N ASP A 119 -8.80 -4.26 -21.59
CA ASP A 119 -10.14 -4.07 -22.18
C ASP A 119 -11.24 -4.54 -21.21
N GLU A 120 -11.04 -5.68 -20.56
CA GLU A 120 -11.97 -6.17 -19.54
C GLU A 120 -12.01 -5.19 -18.35
N PHE A 121 -10.85 -4.72 -17.89
CA PHE A 121 -10.77 -3.73 -16.81
C PHE A 121 -11.54 -2.44 -17.15
N LEU A 122 -11.28 -1.83 -18.31
CA LEU A 122 -11.91 -0.57 -18.72
C LEU A 122 -13.42 -0.73 -18.95
N SER A 123 -13.86 -1.86 -19.51
CA SER A 123 -15.29 -2.14 -19.68
C SER A 123 -16.00 -2.45 -18.36
N GLY A 124 -15.32 -3.12 -17.42
CA GLY A 124 -15.77 -3.29 -16.04
C GLY A 124 -15.94 -1.94 -15.35
N MET A 125 -14.93 -1.08 -15.41
CA MET A 125 -14.99 0.30 -14.88
C MET A 125 -16.20 1.07 -15.44
N GLN A 126 -16.43 1.03 -16.75
CA GLN A 126 -17.61 1.66 -17.36
C GLN A 126 -18.92 1.09 -16.81
N THR A 127 -18.97 -0.21 -16.50
CA THR A 127 -20.16 -0.83 -15.91
C THR A 127 -20.47 -0.25 -14.53
N PHE A 128 -19.46 0.04 -13.70
CA PHE A 128 -19.67 0.69 -12.39
C PHE A 128 -20.11 2.14 -12.57
N VAL A 129 -19.55 2.87 -13.53
CA VAL A 129 -20.01 4.22 -13.90
C VAL A 129 -21.49 4.19 -14.30
N ASP A 130 -21.89 3.28 -15.20
CA ASP A 130 -23.27 3.13 -15.67
C ASP A 130 -24.25 2.72 -14.57
N GLN A 131 -23.76 2.07 -13.50
CA GLN A 131 -24.54 1.69 -12.32
C GLN A 131 -24.71 2.85 -11.31
N GLY A 132 -24.11 4.01 -11.58
CA GLY A 132 -24.22 5.20 -10.74
C GLY A 132 -23.41 5.10 -9.45
N PHE A 133 -22.19 4.57 -9.54
CA PHE A 133 -21.21 4.68 -8.45
C PHE A 133 -20.69 6.12 -8.35
N ASP A 134 -20.53 6.61 -7.12
CA ASP A 134 -20.10 7.98 -6.83
C ASP A 134 -18.57 8.11 -6.89
N GLY A 135 -17.86 7.04 -6.56
CA GLY A 135 -16.40 7.03 -6.61
C GLY A 135 -15.78 5.66 -6.85
N LEU A 136 -14.55 5.63 -7.38
CA LEU A 136 -13.81 4.40 -7.68
C LEU A 136 -12.39 4.44 -7.10
N ILE A 137 -11.95 3.31 -6.52
CA ILE A 137 -10.55 3.06 -6.16
C ILE A 137 -9.96 2.14 -7.23
N LEU A 138 -8.82 2.51 -7.83
CA LEU A 138 -8.35 1.88 -9.06
C LEU A 138 -6.86 1.45 -9.03
N GLU A 139 -6.62 0.17 -9.30
CA GLU A 139 -5.30 -0.37 -9.71
C GLU A 139 -5.33 -0.69 -11.20
N ALA A 140 -5.29 0.36 -12.01
CA ALA A 140 -5.45 0.24 -13.45
C ALA A 140 -4.17 -0.23 -14.16
N GLY A 141 -3.02 -0.24 -13.49
CA GLY A 141 -1.72 -0.43 -14.14
C GLY A 141 -1.27 0.82 -14.91
N THR A 142 0.04 1.06 -14.95
CA THR A 142 0.65 2.29 -15.48
C THR A 142 0.18 2.64 -16.90
N GLN A 143 -0.08 1.64 -17.73
CA GLN A 143 -0.48 1.81 -19.13
C GLN A 143 -1.93 2.29 -19.33
N ASN A 144 -2.79 2.22 -18.32
CA ASN A 144 -4.22 2.50 -18.48
C ASN A 144 -4.68 3.81 -17.84
N TYR A 145 -3.86 4.46 -17.00
CA TYR A 145 -4.32 5.62 -16.21
C TYR A 145 -4.75 6.83 -17.05
N GLU A 146 -4.14 7.06 -18.22
CA GLU A 146 -4.61 8.13 -19.13
C GLU A 146 -6.05 7.90 -19.59
N ARG A 147 -6.37 6.66 -19.96
CA ARG A 147 -7.72 6.29 -20.41
C ARG A 147 -8.71 6.30 -19.25
N VAL A 148 -8.28 5.93 -18.05
CA VAL A 148 -9.07 6.04 -16.82
C VAL A 148 -9.44 7.50 -16.55
N ALA A 149 -8.46 8.40 -16.56
CA ALA A 149 -8.68 9.83 -16.30
C ALA A 149 -9.65 10.45 -17.31
N GLU A 150 -9.53 10.10 -18.60
CA GLU A 150 -10.45 10.54 -19.65
C GLU A 150 -11.89 10.08 -19.39
N ILE A 151 -12.11 8.77 -19.20
CA ILE A 151 -13.46 8.20 -19.04
C ILE A 151 -14.14 8.77 -17.79
N LEU A 152 -13.45 8.79 -16.64
CA LEU A 152 -14.04 9.21 -15.38
C LEU A 152 -14.23 10.72 -15.30
N GLY A 153 -13.32 11.49 -15.90
CA GLY A 153 -13.49 12.93 -16.06
C GLY A 153 -14.71 13.29 -16.92
N GLU A 154 -14.95 12.59 -18.03
CA GLU A 154 -16.15 12.78 -18.86
C GLU A 154 -17.45 12.36 -18.15
N ALA A 155 -17.38 11.30 -17.33
CA ALA A 155 -18.52 10.81 -16.57
C ALA A 155 -18.83 11.63 -15.30
N GLY A 156 -17.88 12.42 -14.82
CA GLY A 156 -18.00 13.15 -13.55
C GLY A 156 -18.01 12.21 -12.33
N VAL A 157 -17.27 11.10 -12.39
CA VAL A 157 -17.14 10.14 -11.28
C VAL A 157 -15.80 10.37 -10.60
N GLU A 158 -15.81 10.51 -9.27
CA GLU A 158 -14.59 10.72 -8.50
C GLU A 158 -13.74 9.44 -8.46
N TRP A 159 -12.42 9.58 -8.42
CA TRP A 159 -11.56 8.41 -8.34
C TRP A 159 -10.24 8.69 -7.64
N VAL A 160 -9.62 7.61 -7.17
CA VAL A 160 -8.28 7.60 -6.62
C VAL A 160 -7.54 6.39 -7.15
N SER A 161 -6.23 6.53 -7.38
CA SER A 161 -5.38 5.36 -7.54
C SER A 161 -5.15 4.70 -6.19
N GLY A 162 -5.15 3.37 -6.12
CA GLY A 162 -4.81 2.68 -4.87
C GLY A 162 -3.30 2.77 -4.56
N LEU A 163 -2.51 1.87 -5.12
CA LEU A 163 -1.06 1.70 -4.97
C LEU A 163 -0.31 2.25 -6.18
N GLY A 164 -0.83 1.99 -7.38
CA GLY A 164 -0.24 2.44 -8.63
C GLY A 164 -0.18 3.96 -8.74
N VAL A 165 0.90 4.49 -9.31
CA VAL A 165 1.03 5.92 -9.54
C VAL A 165 0.30 6.25 -10.84
N ALA A 166 -0.76 7.06 -10.75
CA ALA A 166 -1.51 7.49 -11.93
C ALA A 166 -0.73 8.56 -12.72
N ARG A 167 0.11 8.12 -13.64
CA ARG A 167 0.89 9.00 -14.53
C ARG A 167 0.50 8.85 -15.99
N ALA A 168 0.70 9.92 -16.74
CA ALA A 168 0.68 9.88 -18.19
C ALA A 168 1.81 9.00 -18.73
N SER A 169 1.50 8.05 -19.59
CA SER A 169 2.50 7.23 -20.28
C SER A 169 3.09 7.93 -21.50
N SER A 170 2.42 8.98 -22.00
CA SER A 170 2.75 9.74 -23.21
C SER A 170 3.89 10.76 -23.05
N GLY A 171 5.09 10.30 -22.68
CA GLY A 171 6.35 11.09 -22.78
C GLY A 171 6.51 12.27 -21.81
N SER A 172 5.42 12.83 -21.27
CA SER A 172 5.43 13.92 -20.30
C SER A 172 5.44 13.45 -18.84
N TYR A 173 5.08 12.19 -18.57
CA TYR A 173 5.17 11.50 -17.26
C TYR A 173 4.54 12.25 -16.07
N GLN A 174 3.62 13.18 -16.34
CA GLN A 174 2.94 13.96 -15.31
C GLN A 174 1.96 13.09 -14.53
N LEU A 175 1.75 13.45 -13.25
CA LEU A 175 0.64 12.93 -12.47
C LEU A 175 -0.68 13.32 -13.13
N LEU A 176 -1.60 12.36 -13.21
CA LEU A 176 -2.96 12.57 -13.70
C LEU A 176 -3.95 12.85 -12.57
N HIS A 177 -3.54 12.53 -11.34
CA HIS A 177 -4.34 12.67 -10.14
C HIS A 177 -3.42 12.56 -8.90
N PRO A 178 -3.76 13.15 -7.73
CA PRO A 178 -2.98 12.96 -6.51
C PRO A 178 -2.90 11.49 -6.09
N GLN A 179 -1.79 11.15 -5.44
CA GLN A 179 -1.45 9.80 -5.06
C GLN A 179 -1.14 9.71 -3.56
N VAL A 180 -1.61 8.62 -2.94
CA VAL A 180 -1.04 8.11 -1.69
C VAL A 180 0.00 7.05 -2.06
N GLY A 181 1.20 7.13 -1.51
CA GLY A 181 2.31 6.32 -2.00
C GLY A 181 3.52 6.30 -1.08
N PHE A 182 4.68 6.13 -1.70
CA PHE A 182 5.95 6.01 -1.01
C PHE A 182 7.04 6.80 -1.71
N ASP A 183 8.07 7.18 -0.96
CA ASP A 183 9.36 7.51 -1.54
C ASP A 183 10.05 6.22 -2.01
N ASN A 184 9.78 5.82 -3.25
CA ASN A 184 10.31 4.59 -3.85
C ASN A 184 11.84 4.57 -3.86
N PHE A 185 12.49 5.71 -4.09
CA PHE A 185 13.95 5.81 -4.06
C PHE A 185 14.51 5.55 -2.66
N THR A 186 13.99 6.26 -1.64
CA THR A 186 14.44 6.10 -0.25
C THR A 186 14.16 4.69 0.28
N ILE A 187 13.00 4.10 -0.06
CA ILE A 187 12.71 2.71 0.29
C ILE A 187 13.73 1.74 -0.34
N GLY A 188 14.16 2.01 -1.57
CA GLY A 188 15.24 1.27 -2.22
C GLY A 188 16.53 1.30 -1.41
N MET A 189 16.98 2.49 -1.01
CA MET A 189 18.18 2.65 -0.19
C MET A 189 18.09 1.86 1.12
N GLN A 190 16.96 1.94 1.82
CA GLN A 190 16.79 1.26 3.10
C GLN A 190 16.66 -0.26 2.98
N THR A 191 16.10 -0.74 1.86
CA THR A 191 16.11 -2.18 1.57
C THR A 191 17.54 -2.68 1.48
N LEU A 192 18.43 -1.94 0.80
CA LEU A 192 19.83 -2.29 0.77
C LEU A 192 20.47 -2.22 2.15
N ASP A 193 20.18 -1.20 2.96
CA ASP A 193 20.73 -1.09 4.31
C ASP A 193 20.37 -2.30 5.19
N LEU A 194 19.14 -2.85 5.06
CA LEU A 194 18.75 -4.08 5.75
C LEU A 194 19.54 -5.31 5.28
N LEU A 195 19.72 -5.44 3.97
CA LEU A 195 20.48 -6.55 3.39
C LEU A 195 21.95 -6.51 3.81
N VAL A 196 22.56 -5.31 3.76
CA VAL A 196 23.94 -5.05 4.21
C VAL A 196 24.09 -5.34 5.70
N LYS A 197 23.14 -4.89 6.53
CA LYS A 197 23.13 -5.19 7.97
C LYS A 197 23.14 -6.69 8.22
N TRP A 198 22.27 -7.45 7.54
CA TRP A 198 22.25 -8.91 7.69
C TRP A 198 23.56 -9.57 7.29
N LYS A 199 24.18 -9.13 6.20
CA LYS A 199 25.52 -9.59 5.80
C LYS A 199 26.50 -9.34 6.94
N ASP A 200 26.58 -8.11 7.43
CA ASP A 200 27.60 -7.72 8.41
C ASP A 200 27.42 -8.44 9.75
N GLU A 201 26.19 -8.73 10.15
CA GLU A 201 25.88 -9.49 11.37
C GLU A 201 26.14 -11.00 11.21
N THR A 202 25.83 -11.58 10.05
CA THR A 202 25.88 -13.04 9.82
C THR A 202 27.24 -13.51 9.31
N PHE A 203 27.90 -12.68 8.50
CA PHE A 203 29.16 -12.97 7.81
C PHE A 203 30.17 -11.83 7.97
N PRO A 204 30.55 -11.46 9.21
CA PRO A 204 31.44 -10.32 9.46
C PRO A 204 32.83 -10.49 8.82
N ASP A 205 33.28 -11.73 8.67
CA ASP A 205 34.60 -12.06 8.13
C ASP A 205 34.62 -12.21 6.59
N VAL A 206 33.47 -12.17 5.92
CA VAL A 206 33.39 -12.25 4.45
C VAL A 206 33.63 -10.85 3.88
N PRO A 207 34.71 -10.63 3.11
CA PRO A 207 34.98 -9.34 2.50
C PRO A 207 33.97 -9.03 1.39
N TYR A 208 33.64 -7.74 1.22
CA TYR A 208 32.59 -7.30 0.29
C TYR A 208 32.90 -7.61 -1.19
N ASP A 209 34.16 -7.85 -1.56
CA ASP A 209 34.52 -8.27 -2.91
C ASP A 209 34.02 -9.69 -3.25
N LYS A 210 33.61 -10.45 -2.23
CA LYS A 210 32.94 -11.76 -2.33
C LYS A 210 31.45 -11.71 -2.02
N VAL A 211 30.86 -10.51 -1.91
CA VAL A 211 29.42 -10.33 -1.70
C VAL A 211 28.81 -9.80 -2.99
N GLY A 212 27.75 -10.45 -3.47
CA GLY A 212 26.99 -10.01 -4.64
C GLY A 212 25.68 -9.35 -4.21
N MET A 213 25.39 -8.18 -4.75
CA MET A 213 24.08 -7.54 -4.65
C MET A 213 23.33 -7.76 -5.96
N LEU A 214 22.22 -8.50 -5.93
CA LEU A 214 21.32 -8.70 -7.06
C LEU A 214 20.04 -7.90 -6.83
N LEU A 215 19.74 -6.98 -7.74
CA LEU A 215 18.42 -6.38 -7.87
C LEU A 215 17.60 -7.22 -8.84
N LEU A 216 16.45 -7.75 -8.40
CA LEU A 216 15.42 -8.23 -9.33
C LEU A 216 14.47 -7.07 -9.61
N ASP A 217 14.52 -6.49 -10.80
CA ASP A 217 13.82 -5.24 -11.13
C ASP A 217 12.57 -5.45 -11.98
N TYR A 218 11.75 -4.40 -12.08
CA TYR A 218 10.68 -4.29 -13.07
C TYR A 218 10.72 -2.90 -13.71
N SER A 219 11.64 -2.71 -14.66
CA SER A 219 11.92 -1.40 -15.25
C SER A 219 10.78 -0.82 -16.09
N TYR A 220 9.80 -1.66 -16.46
CA TYR A 220 8.59 -1.24 -17.17
C TYR A 220 7.77 -0.21 -16.37
N SER A 221 7.78 -0.29 -15.03
CA SER A 221 7.16 0.73 -14.18
C SER A 221 8.25 1.65 -13.62
N PRO A 222 8.34 2.93 -14.03
CA PRO A 222 9.45 3.77 -13.60
C PRO A 222 9.42 4.08 -12.09
N ASP A 223 8.25 4.11 -11.47
CA ASP A 223 8.13 4.24 -10.00
C ASP A 223 8.68 3.02 -9.25
N ILE A 224 8.49 1.81 -9.78
CA ILE A 224 9.10 0.59 -9.21
C ILE A 224 10.60 0.57 -9.48
N HIS A 225 11.02 0.88 -10.71
CA HIS A 225 12.42 1.00 -11.11
C HIS A 225 13.21 1.95 -10.20
N ASN A 226 12.57 3.04 -9.76
CA ASN A 226 13.19 4.02 -8.86
C ASN A 226 13.67 3.40 -7.53
N ARG A 227 13.06 2.30 -7.08
CA ARG A 227 13.54 1.50 -5.93
C ARG A 227 14.90 0.88 -6.24
N GLY A 228 15.06 0.34 -7.44
CA GLY A 228 16.30 -0.22 -7.95
C GLY A 228 17.43 0.81 -8.02
N ILE A 229 17.12 2.00 -8.56
CA ILE A 229 18.06 3.14 -8.60
C ILE A 229 18.50 3.51 -7.18
N GLY A 230 17.56 3.56 -6.22
CA GLY A 230 17.87 3.82 -4.81
C GLY A 230 18.84 2.79 -4.20
N MET A 231 18.63 1.50 -4.48
CA MET A 231 19.56 0.45 -4.04
C MET A 231 20.94 0.62 -4.67
N GLU A 232 21.03 0.85 -5.97
CA GLU A 232 22.32 0.96 -6.66
C GLU A 232 23.13 2.17 -6.16
N GLN A 233 22.48 3.33 -6.01
CA GLN A 233 23.13 4.52 -5.47
C GLN A 233 23.60 4.32 -4.02
N GLN A 234 22.79 3.64 -3.20
CA GLN A 234 23.20 3.33 -1.84
C GLN A 234 24.37 2.33 -1.81
N TRP A 235 24.42 1.35 -2.73
CA TRP A 235 25.55 0.43 -2.85
C TRP A 235 26.84 1.16 -3.21
N ALA A 236 26.80 2.03 -4.22
CA ALA A 236 27.95 2.85 -4.61
C ALA A 236 28.42 3.79 -3.49
N LYS A 237 27.48 4.28 -2.67
CA LYS A 237 27.80 5.14 -1.51
C LYS A 237 28.46 4.36 -0.38
N LEU A 238 27.98 3.15 -0.08
CA LEU A 238 28.52 2.30 0.99
C LEU A 238 29.85 1.65 0.58
N HIS A 239 30.04 1.37 -0.71
CA HIS A 239 31.21 0.70 -1.28
C HIS A 239 31.82 1.51 -2.44
N PRO A 240 32.33 2.72 -2.18
CA PRO A 240 32.90 3.58 -3.22
C PRO A 240 34.09 2.93 -3.95
N GLU A 241 34.77 1.97 -3.32
CA GLU A 241 35.83 1.16 -3.93
C GLU A 241 35.35 0.26 -5.08
N PHE A 242 34.03 0.04 -5.20
CA PHE A 242 33.42 -0.74 -6.28
C PHE A 242 32.98 0.11 -7.47
N GLY A 243 33.11 1.43 -7.37
CA GLY A 243 32.75 2.36 -8.44
C GLY A 243 31.56 3.25 -8.05
N ALA A 244 31.44 4.36 -8.76
CA ALA A 244 30.33 5.28 -8.60
C ALA A 244 29.08 4.77 -9.34
N PHE A 245 27.91 5.25 -8.91
CA PHE A 245 26.68 5.14 -9.68
C PHE A 245 26.82 5.84 -11.04
N ASP A 246 26.38 5.17 -12.10
CA ASP A 246 26.22 5.73 -13.44
C ASP A 246 24.78 5.41 -13.90
N PRO A 247 23.97 6.39 -14.33
CA PRO A 247 22.61 6.13 -14.80
C PRO A 247 22.55 5.33 -16.11
N ALA A 248 23.69 5.04 -16.76
CA ALA A 248 23.73 4.18 -17.93
C ALA A 248 23.47 2.71 -17.53
N PRO A 249 22.51 2.03 -18.17
CA PRO A 249 22.05 0.69 -17.75
C PRO A 249 23.08 -0.43 -17.94
N ASP A 250 24.17 -0.17 -18.63
CA ASP A 250 25.28 -1.11 -18.86
C ASP A 250 26.47 -0.88 -17.91
N LYS A 251 26.34 0.03 -16.93
CA LYS A 251 27.42 0.42 -16.03
C LYS A 251 27.00 0.41 -14.57
N ASN A 252 27.15 -0.75 -13.96
CA ASN A 252 26.89 -0.91 -12.54
C ASN A 252 28.20 -0.88 -11.76
N PRO A 253 28.18 -0.46 -10.48
CA PRO A 253 29.29 -0.71 -9.57
C PRO A 253 29.64 -2.21 -9.52
N LYS A 254 30.90 -2.52 -9.24
CA LYS A 254 31.36 -3.90 -9.06
C LYS A 254 30.45 -4.64 -8.05
N ASN A 255 30.16 -5.89 -8.37
CA ASN A 255 29.31 -6.80 -7.60
C ASN A 255 27.84 -6.36 -7.46
N PHE A 256 27.40 -5.33 -8.18
CA PHE A 256 25.99 -4.98 -8.32
C PHE A 256 25.44 -5.51 -9.64
N PHE A 257 24.47 -6.41 -9.55
CA PHE A 257 23.87 -7.11 -10.68
C PHE A 257 22.40 -6.74 -10.79
N ILE A 258 21.91 -6.55 -12.01
CA ILE A 258 20.50 -6.25 -12.28
C ILE A 258 19.93 -7.39 -13.10
N GLY A 259 18.89 -8.02 -12.56
CA GLY A 259 18.01 -8.93 -13.28
C GLY A 259 16.67 -8.25 -13.50
N ASP A 260 16.44 -7.71 -14.70
CA ASP A 260 15.18 -7.03 -15.03
C ASP A 260 14.13 -7.99 -15.61
N ILE A 261 12.93 -7.95 -15.02
CA ILE A 261 11.78 -8.82 -15.33
C ILE A 261 10.72 -8.03 -16.13
N ALA A 262 11.05 -6.86 -16.69
CA ALA A 262 10.16 -6.01 -17.47
C ALA A 262 9.40 -6.69 -18.63
N SER A 263 9.88 -7.84 -19.13
CA SER A 263 9.22 -8.61 -20.20
C SER A 263 8.15 -9.59 -19.73
N ALA A 264 8.06 -9.85 -18.42
CA ALA A 264 7.04 -10.71 -17.84
C ALA A 264 5.86 -9.89 -17.29
N GLN A 265 4.78 -10.59 -16.93
CA GLN A 265 3.69 -9.99 -16.18
C GLN A 265 4.17 -9.58 -14.79
N TYR A 266 3.70 -8.45 -14.28
CA TYR A 266 4.01 -8.03 -12.91
C TYR A 266 2.86 -8.34 -11.94
N PRO A 267 3.13 -8.93 -10.77
CA PRO A 267 4.36 -9.65 -10.40
C PRO A 267 4.36 -11.12 -10.88
N ASP A 268 5.49 -11.65 -11.38
CA ASP A 268 5.65 -13.07 -11.78
C ASP A 268 6.76 -13.77 -10.97
N GLN A 269 6.34 -14.67 -10.07
CA GLN A 269 7.22 -15.49 -9.22
C GLN A 269 8.15 -16.40 -10.04
N THR A 270 7.67 -16.99 -11.13
CA THR A 270 8.42 -17.95 -11.93
C THR A 270 9.52 -17.25 -12.71
N ALA A 271 9.21 -16.09 -13.29
CA ALA A 271 10.20 -15.25 -13.95
C ALA A 271 11.29 -14.82 -12.97
N ALA A 272 10.91 -14.38 -11.76
CA ALA A 272 11.86 -14.02 -10.70
C ALA A 272 12.75 -15.19 -10.28
N GLN A 273 12.19 -16.38 -10.06
CA GLN A 273 12.94 -17.58 -9.71
C GLN A 273 13.94 -17.98 -10.80
N ASN A 274 13.50 -17.97 -12.07
CA ASN A 274 14.36 -18.32 -13.20
C ASN A 274 15.52 -17.34 -13.33
N LEU A 275 15.28 -16.05 -13.13
CA LEU A 275 16.31 -15.03 -13.24
C LEU A 275 17.30 -15.10 -12.07
N ALA A 276 16.81 -15.22 -10.83
CA ALA A 276 17.66 -15.43 -9.67
C ALA A 276 18.55 -16.69 -9.83
N THR A 277 17.98 -17.79 -10.32
CA THR A 277 18.73 -19.04 -10.57
C THR A 277 19.88 -18.83 -11.55
N GLN A 278 19.71 -18.01 -12.59
CA GLN A 278 20.78 -17.73 -13.56
C GLN A 278 22.00 -17.08 -12.91
N PHE A 279 21.80 -16.12 -12.00
CA PHE A 279 22.88 -15.48 -11.27
C PHE A 279 23.48 -16.40 -10.20
N LEU A 280 22.64 -17.06 -9.40
CA LEU A 280 23.08 -17.88 -8.27
C LEU A 280 23.82 -19.16 -8.71
N SER A 281 23.45 -19.75 -9.86
CA SER A 281 24.08 -21.00 -10.35
C SER A 281 25.48 -20.81 -10.93
N ASN A 282 25.91 -19.58 -11.19
CA ASN A 282 27.24 -19.26 -11.68
C ASN A 282 27.85 -18.08 -10.91
N PRO A 283 28.16 -18.27 -9.61
CA PRO A 283 28.46 -17.16 -8.71
C PRO A 283 29.84 -16.52 -8.91
N GLY A 284 30.72 -17.11 -9.73
CA GLY A 284 32.12 -16.69 -9.81
C GLY A 284 32.78 -16.77 -8.42
N ASP A 285 33.34 -15.65 -7.96
CA ASP A 285 33.97 -15.52 -6.64
C ASP A 285 32.99 -15.09 -5.52
N ILE A 286 31.70 -14.95 -5.82
CA ILE A 286 30.68 -14.54 -4.83
C ILE A 286 30.37 -15.69 -3.87
N GLU A 287 30.47 -15.43 -2.56
CA GLU A 287 30.19 -16.38 -1.49
C GLU A 287 28.85 -16.12 -0.78
N VAL A 288 28.40 -14.86 -0.75
CA VAL A 288 27.15 -14.41 -0.10
C VAL A 288 26.36 -13.53 -1.06
N TRP A 289 25.04 -13.75 -1.14
CA TRP A 289 24.15 -13.00 -2.02
C TRP A 289 23.10 -12.21 -1.23
N LEU A 290 23.00 -10.94 -1.60
CA LEU A 290 21.96 -10.01 -1.16
C LEU A 290 21.03 -9.77 -2.34
N ILE A 291 19.72 -9.97 -2.14
CA ILE A 291 18.75 -9.89 -3.23
C ILE A 291 17.63 -8.91 -2.88
N GLY A 292 17.66 -7.72 -3.49
CA GLY A 292 16.59 -6.73 -3.39
C GLY A 292 15.49 -7.01 -4.41
N THR A 293 14.22 -6.93 -3.99
CA THR A 293 13.08 -7.19 -4.87
C THR A 293 11.93 -6.18 -4.67
N PRO A 294 11.12 -5.89 -5.71
CA PRO A 294 10.04 -4.91 -5.66
C PRO A 294 8.73 -5.44 -5.07
N ALA A 295 8.59 -6.75 -4.90
CA ALA A 295 7.34 -7.38 -4.49
C ALA A 295 7.55 -8.77 -3.87
N ASP A 296 6.57 -9.21 -3.08
CA ASP A 296 6.54 -10.50 -2.37
C ASP A 296 6.86 -11.69 -3.28
N LEU A 297 6.18 -11.80 -4.43
CA LEU A 297 6.39 -12.92 -5.35
C LEU A 297 7.81 -12.98 -5.91
N TYR A 298 8.51 -11.85 -6.00
CA TYR A 298 9.90 -11.84 -6.48
C TYR A 298 10.82 -12.37 -5.38
N SER A 299 10.59 -12.00 -4.12
CA SER A 299 11.31 -12.57 -2.98
C SER A 299 11.00 -14.05 -2.78
N VAL A 300 9.76 -14.50 -2.99
CA VAL A 300 9.44 -15.94 -3.01
C VAL A 300 10.22 -16.64 -4.13
N GLY A 301 10.25 -16.06 -5.33
CA GLY A 301 11.02 -16.62 -6.46
C GLY A 301 12.52 -16.71 -6.16
N ALA A 302 13.11 -15.66 -5.61
CA ALA A 302 14.50 -15.62 -5.20
C ALA A 302 14.82 -16.63 -4.08
N ALA A 303 13.94 -16.75 -3.09
CA ALA A 303 14.10 -17.72 -2.00
C ALA A 303 14.02 -19.17 -2.50
N ASN A 304 13.07 -19.47 -3.40
CA ASN A 304 13.00 -20.78 -4.06
C ASN A 304 14.25 -21.06 -4.89
N ALA A 305 14.80 -20.06 -5.60
CA ALA A 305 16.04 -20.24 -6.35
C ALA A 305 17.21 -20.62 -5.42
N ALA A 306 17.33 -19.92 -4.28
CA ALA A 306 18.35 -20.23 -3.27
C ALA A 306 18.19 -21.65 -2.70
N ASP A 307 16.96 -22.05 -2.36
CA ASP A 307 16.68 -23.38 -1.81
C ASP A 307 17.00 -24.50 -2.80
N ASN A 308 16.57 -24.36 -4.06
CA ASN A 308 16.85 -25.33 -5.12
C ASN A 308 18.35 -25.53 -5.39
N LEU A 309 19.17 -24.52 -5.10
CA LEU A 309 20.62 -24.57 -5.25
C LEU A 309 21.34 -24.93 -3.94
N GLY A 310 20.63 -25.15 -2.83
CA GLY A 310 21.22 -25.43 -1.52
C GLY A 310 21.98 -24.23 -0.93
N MET A 311 21.54 -23.02 -1.25
CA MET A 311 22.20 -21.76 -0.90
C MET A 311 21.42 -20.92 0.13
N THR A 312 20.31 -21.41 0.70
CA THR A 312 19.44 -20.69 1.63
C THR A 312 20.18 -19.96 2.76
N ASP A 313 21.23 -20.57 3.32
CA ASP A 313 22.00 -19.97 4.41
C ASP A 313 22.93 -18.82 3.96
N LYS A 314 23.24 -18.74 2.67
CA LYS A 314 24.16 -17.76 2.06
C LYS A 314 23.43 -16.68 1.26
N VAL A 315 22.11 -16.76 1.20
CA VAL A 315 21.27 -15.82 0.47
C VAL A 315 20.34 -15.11 1.46
N CYS A 316 20.22 -13.80 1.30
CA CYS A 316 19.19 -13.01 1.94
C CYS A 316 18.45 -12.20 0.90
N THR A 317 17.13 -12.34 0.85
CA THR A 317 16.26 -11.48 0.07
C THR A 317 15.39 -10.61 0.96
N ALA A 318 15.18 -9.37 0.50
CA ALA A 318 14.30 -8.38 1.10
C ALA A 318 13.44 -7.75 0.00
N CYS A 319 12.15 -7.59 0.28
CA CYS A 319 11.21 -6.98 -0.65
C CYS A 319 10.72 -5.60 -0.17
N GLN A 320 10.27 -4.78 -1.11
CA GLN A 320 9.28 -3.74 -0.82
C GLN A 320 7.88 -4.36 -0.90
N GLY A 321 7.06 -4.20 0.14
CA GLY A 321 5.84 -4.99 0.33
C GLY A 321 5.98 -5.87 1.57
N GLY A 322 5.52 -7.12 1.52
CA GLY A 322 5.69 -8.09 2.60
C GLY A 322 4.40 -8.58 3.23
N VAL A 323 3.26 -8.47 2.55
CA VAL A 323 1.97 -8.98 3.04
C VAL A 323 2.05 -10.46 3.36
N ALA A 324 2.70 -11.25 2.49
CA ALA A 324 2.79 -12.70 2.65
C ALA A 324 3.85 -13.14 3.68
N LEU A 325 4.81 -12.27 4.04
CA LEU A 325 5.96 -12.64 4.87
C LEU A 325 5.56 -13.06 6.31
N PRO A 326 4.69 -12.32 7.03
CA PRO A 326 4.16 -12.74 8.33
C PRO A 326 3.55 -14.15 8.31
N THR A 327 2.67 -14.43 7.34
CA THR A 327 1.97 -15.71 7.21
C THR A 327 2.96 -16.86 6.98
N ARG A 328 4.05 -16.61 6.25
CA ARG A 328 5.14 -17.59 6.06
C ARG A 328 5.86 -17.89 7.37
N TRP A 329 6.22 -16.86 8.15
CA TRP A 329 6.87 -17.05 9.45
C TRP A 329 5.97 -17.80 10.43
N ASP A 330 4.68 -17.47 10.48
CA ASP A 330 3.70 -18.19 11.31
C ASP A 330 3.55 -19.65 10.90
N SER A 331 3.72 -19.94 9.60
CA SER A 331 3.72 -21.31 9.06
C SER A 331 5.06 -22.04 9.28
N GLY A 332 6.03 -21.41 9.95
CA GLY A 332 7.35 -21.98 10.22
C GLY A 332 8.29 -22.01 9.01
N ILE A 333 7.99 -21.24 7.95
CA ILE A 333 8.86 -21.11 6.79
C ILE A 333 9.97 -20.11 7.13
N ASP A 334 11.22 -20.59 7.11
CA ASP A 334 12.42 -19.82 7.40
C ASP A 334 13.46 -20.02 6.29
N ASP A 335 13.21 -19.38 5.15
CA ASP A 335 14.05 -19.48 3.96
C ASP A 335 14.89 -18.19 3.76
N ALA A 336 15.38 -17.98 2.54
CA ALA A 336 16.20 -16.82 2.24
C ALA A 336 15.44 -15.49 2.30
N TRP A 337 14.08 -15.46 2.34
CA TRP A 337 13.31 -14.23 2.48
C TRP A 337 13.19 -13.81 3.94
N ARG A 338 14.01 -12.82 4.33
CA ARG A 338 14.26 -12.47 5.74
C ARG A 338 13.67 -11.14 6.16
N PHE A 339 13.45 -10.21 5.22
CA PHE A 339 12.98 -8.86 5.53
C PHE A 339 11.96 -8.36 4.53
N ALA A 340 11.19 -7.36 4.95
CA ALA A 340 10.41 -6.54 4.06
C ALA A 340 10.43 -5.08 4.53
N ILE A 341 10.37 -4.13 3.60
CA ILE A 341 9.97 -2.74 3.91
C ILE A 341 8.48 -2.64 3.63
N PHE A 342 7.69 -2.46 4.70
CA PHE A 342 6.27 -2.70 4.68
C PHE A 342 5.46 -1.53 5.27
N SER A 343 4.31 -1.28 4.67
CA SER A 343 3.24 -0.50 5.27
C SER A 343 1.98 -1.33 5.19
N SER A 344 1.33 -1.56 6.32
CA SER A 344 0.08 -2.33 6.36
C SER A 344 -0.99 -1.68 5.50
N GLN A 345 -1.78 -2.49 4.80
CA GLN A 345 -2.94 -2.05 4.02
C GLN A 345 -3.90 -1.25 4.89
N GLN A 346 -4.00 -1.53 6.19
CA GLN A 346 -4.82 -0.77 7.13
C GLN A 346 -4.35 0.68 7.30
N ILE A 347 -3.04 0.93 7.30
CA ILE A 347 -2.48 2.30 7.36
C ILE A 347 -2.60 2.99 6.00
N TYR A 348 -2.42 2.23 4.92
CA TYR A 348 -2.50 2.74 3.56
C TYR A 348 -3.93 3.16 3.18
N ALA A 349 -4.92 2.34 3.53
CA ALA A 349 -6.30 2.50 3.08
C ALA A 349 -6.99 3.74 3.66
N GLU A 350 -6.64 4.18 4.87
CA GLU A 350 -7.26 5.35 5.50
C GLU A 350 -7.21 6.58 4.59
N PRO A 351 -6.03 7.09 4.19
CA PRO A 351 -5.97 8.30 3.40
C PRO A 351 -6.55 8.14 2.01
N ILE A 352 -6.52 6.95 1.39
CA ILE A 352 -7.15 6.70 0.10
C ILE A 352 -8.68 6.85 0.20
N VAL A 353 -9.29 6.17 1.17
CA VAL A 353 -10.74 6.20 1.37
C VAL A 353 -11.20 7.60 1.81
N CYS A 354 -10.47 8.23 2.73
CA CYS A 354 -10.81 9.57 3.21
C CYS A 354 -10.58 10.65 2.13
N GLN A 355 -9.60 10.47 1.24
CA GLN A 355 -9.39 11.35 0.08
C GLN A 355 -10.58 11.24 -0.88
N LEU A 356 -10.98 10.02 -1.24
CA LEU A 356 -12.12 9.82 -2.14
C LEU A 356 -13.41 10.39 -1.53
N TRP A 357 -13.63 10.20 -0.22
CA TRP A 357 -14.74 10.82 0.50
C TRP A 357 -14.68 12.36 0.46
N ALA A 358 -13.49 12.95 0.62
CA ALA A 358 -13.31 14.39 0.58
C ALA A 358 -13.68 14.99 -0.78
N TYR A 359 -13.47 14.26 -1.88
CA TYR A 359 -13.91 14.67 -3.20
C TYR A 359 -15.42 14.59 -3.36
N MET A 360 -16.02 13.42 -3.05
CA MET A 360 -17.46 13.20 -3.21
C MET A 360 -18.29 14.15 -2.32
N SER A 361 -17.79 14.49 -1.13
CA SER A 361 -18.42 15.47 -0.23
C SER A 361 -18.18 16.94 -0.60
N GLY A 362 -17.30 17.20 -1.57
CA GLY A 362 -16.85 18.54 -1.94
C GLY A 362 -16.04 19.26 -0.86
N GLN A 363 -15.43 18.52 0.08
CA GLN A 363 -14.48 19.08 1.05
C GLN A 363 -13.19 19.55 0.37
N ALA A 364 -12.72 18.78 -0.61
CA ALA A 364 -11.50 19.02 -1.36
C ALA A 364 -11.67 18.62 -2.82
N THR A 365 -10.72 19.05 -3.64
CA THR A 365 -10.54 18.66 -5.05
C THR A 365 -9.16 18.01 -5.20
N PRO A 366 -8.88 17.36 -6.35
CA PRO A 366 -7.53 16.87 -6.66
C PRO A 366 -6.43 17.93 -6.50
N GLU A 367 -6.72 19.20 -6.82
CA GLU A 367 -5.75 20.30 -6.74
C GLU A 367 -5.58 20.87 -5.32
N THR A 368 -6.43 20.49 -4.36
CA THR A 368 -6.45 21.08 -3.01
C THR A 368 -6.25 20.07 -1.89
N ILE A 369 -6.29 18.77 -2.19
CA ILE A 369 -5.93 17.72 -1.23
C ILE A 369 -4.42 17.72 -0.97
N PHE A 370 -4.03 17.41 0.27
CA PHE A 370 -2.63 17.20 0.69
C PHE A 370 -1.62 18.27 0.19
N GLN A 371 -1.98 19.56 0.21
CA GLN A 371 -1.14 20.62 -0.40
C GLN A 371 0.31 20.69 0.10
N ASP A 372 0.56 20.32 1.35
CA ASP A 372 1.92 20.27 1.89
C ASP A 372 2.79 19.17 1.25
N TRP A 373 2.19 18.23 0.52
CA TRP A 373 2.81 17.10 -0.16
C TRP A 373 2.99 17.29 -1.67
N VAL A 374 2.76 18.50 -2.17
CA VAL A 374 3.04 18.83 -3.58
C VAL A 374 4.55 18.93 -3.77
N ASN A 375 5.12 17.99 -4.53
CA ASN A 375 6.53 18.07 -4.93
C ASN A 375 6.68 19.13 -6.02
N VAL A 376 7.29 20.27 -5.69
CA VAL A 376 7.49 21.38 -6.64
C VAL A 376 8.22 20.98 -7.94
N ASN A 377 8.96 19.87 -7.94
CA ASN A 377 9.67 19.36 -9.11
C ASN A 377 8.86 18.32 -9.91
N ASP A 378 7.72 17.85 -9.38
CA ASP A 378 6.93 16.74 -9.91
C ASP A 378 5.43 16.91 -9.56
N LYS A 379 4.92 18.14 -9.69
CA LYS A 379 3.54 18.52 -9.31
C LYS A 379 2.47 18.31 -10.39
N GLY A 380 2.87 17.71 -11.52
CA GLY A 380 1.97 17.42 -12.65
C GLY A 380 1.98 18.44 -13.80
N ASP A 381 2.77 19.52 -13.74
CA ASP A 381 2.76 20.59 -14.76
C ASP A 381 2.87 20.06 -16.20
N VAL A 382 1.94 20.47 -17.06
CA VAL A 382 2.00 20.19 -18.49
C VAL A 382 2.99 21.17 -19.14
N LYS A 383 3.92 20.62 -19.92
CA LYS A 383 4.96 21.40 -20.59
C LYS A 383 4.85 21.24 -22.11
N ASP A 384 5.18 22.30 -22.85
CA ASP A 384 5.33 22.23 -24.29
C ASP A 384 6.62 21.49 -24.71
N GLU A 385 6.82 21.28 -26.01
CA GLU A 385 8.01 20.62 -26.58
C GLU A 385 9.35 21.30 -26.20
N ASN A 386 9.31 22.56 -25.75
CA ASN A 386 10.48 23.32 -25.30
C ASN A 386 10.67 23.29 -23.78
N GLY A 387 9.87 22.51 -23.05
CA GLY A 387 9.92 22.38 -21.60
C GLY A 387 9.28 23.54 -20.84
N LYS A 388 8.57 24.45 -21.53
CA LYS A 388 7.87 25.56 -20.89
C LYS A 388 6.54 25.08 -20.34
N VAL A 389 6.26 25.38 -19.07
CA VAL A 389 4.96 25.10 -18.44
C VAL A 389 3.84 25.85 -19.17
N ILE A 390 2.83 25.11 -19.64
CA ILE A 390 1.62 25.63 -20.28
C ILE A 390 0.37 25.41 -19.43
N GLU A 391 0.41 24.47 -18.49
CA GLU A 391 -0.62 24.22 -17.50
C GLU A 391 0.04 23.89 -16.17
N GLU A 392 -0.31 24.63 -15.11
CA GLU A 392 0.20 24.36 -13.76
C GLU A 392 -0.73 23.42 -13.03
N HIS A 393 -0.18 22.36 -12.47
CA HIS A 393 -0.87 21.45 -11.56
C HIS A 393 -0.32 21.58 -10.14
N SER A 394 -1.06 21.01 -9.19
CA SER A 394 -0.70 20.95 -7.77
C SER A 394 -1.08 19.59 -7.20
N TYR A 395 -0.83 18.53 -7.97
CA TYR A 395 -1.11 17.17 -7.52
C TYR A 395 -0.06 16.70 -6.54
N ALA A 396 -0.53 16.20 -5.41
CA ALA A 396 0.29 15.74 -4.32
C ALA A 396 0.70 14.28 -4.47
N ILE A 397 1.88 13.95 -3.94
CA ILE A 397 2.27 12.56 -3.65
C ILE A 397 2.43 12.48 -2.13
N MET A 398 1.36 12.10 -1.45
CA MET A 398 1.36 11.93 0.00
C MET A 398 2.03 10.61 0.34
N MET A 399 3.10 10.65 1.14
CA MET A 399 3.88 9.45 1.45
C MET A 399 3.45 8.84 2.78
N LEU A 400 3.36 7.52 2.79
CA LEU A 400 3.06 6.75 3.99
C LEU A 400 4.32 6.44 4.79
N PRO A 401 4.19 6.27 6.12
CA PRO A 401 5.25 5.65 6.90
C PRO A 401 5.39 4.18 6.52
N TYR A 402 6.60 3.66 6.57
CA TYR A 402 6.92 2.24 6.38
C TYR A 402 7.77 1.72 7.54
N GLN A 403 7.76 0.41 7.73
CA GLN A 403 8.52 -0.29 8.76
C GLN A 403 9.31 -1.45 8.14
N PRO A 404 10.59 -1.61 8.51
CA PRO A 404 11.27 -2.88 8.35
C PRO A 404 10.52 -3.97 9.13
N LEU A 405 9.95 -4.95 8.44
CA LEU A 405 9.46 -6.18 9.07
C LEU A 405 10.61 -7.14 9.30
N THR A 406 10.71 -7.59 10.54
CA THR A 406 11.61 -8.64 11.00
C THR A 406 10.82 -9.63 11.85
N LYS A 407 11.41 -10.80 12.11
CA LYS A 407 10.82 -11.79 13.04
C LYS A 407 10.59 -11.26 14.45
N ASP A 408 11.33 -10.23 14.85
CA ASP A 408 11.26 -9.68 16.20
C ASP A 408 10.12 -8.68 16.37
N ASN A 409 9.66 -8.03 15.30
CA ASN A 409 8.70 -6.91 15.41
C ASN A 409 7.37 -7.12 14.68
N TYR A 410 7.26 -8.10 13.78
CA TYR A 410 6.10 -8.16 12.88
C TYR A 410 4.77 -8.31 13.60
N LYS A 411 4.73 -9.08 14.70
CA LYS A 411 3.52 -9.26 15.49
C LYS A 411 3.07 -7.96 16.14
N ASP A 412 4.00 -7.26 16.78
CA ASP A 412 3.71 -5.99 17.46
C ASP A 412 3.27 -4.91 16.45
N TYR A 413 3.92 -4.84 15.28
CA TYR A 413 3.53 -3.91 14.23
C TYR A 413 2.13 -4.22 13.69
N LEU A 414 1.84 -5.48 13.35
CA LEU A 414 0.56 -5.85 12.76
C LEU A 414 -0.62 -5.69 13.74
N GLU A 415 -0.44 -6.06 15.01
CA GLU A 415 -1.43 -5.75 16.06
C GLU A 415 -1.61 -4.25 16.27
N TRP A 416 -0.53 -3.46 16.17
CA TRP A 416 -0.65 -2.01 16.24
C TRP A 416 -1.46 -1.45 15.08
N THR A 417 -1.30 -1.99 13.87
CA THR A 417 -2.11 -1.56 12.72
C THR A 417 -3.60 -1.88 12.91
N ASP A 418 -3.91 -2.99 13.58
CA ASP A 418 -5.29 -3.32 13.95
C ASP A 418 -5.83 -2.42 15.06
N LEU A 419 -5.03 -2.12 16.10
CA LEU A 419 -5.39 -1.15 17.12
C LEU A 419 -5.71 0.21 16.49
N TYR A 420 -4.92 0.64 15.50
CA TYR A 420 -5.15 1.89 14.77
C TYR A 420 -6.45 1.86 13.97
N ALA A 421 -6.63 0.83 13.15
CA ALA A 421 -7.72 0.77 12.21
C ALA A 421 -9.06 0.39 12.86
N PHE A 422 -9.08 -0.49 13.85
CA PHE A 422 -10.33 -0.98 14.47
C PHE A 422 -10.62 -0.32 15.83
N GLY A 423 -9.59 0.16 16.52
CA GLY A 423 -9.70 0.78 17.83
C GLY A 423 -9.57 -0.21 18.99
N PRO A 424 -9.45 0.29 20.24
CA PRO A 424 -9.22 -0.56 21.41
C PRO A 424 -10.35 -1.57 21.65
N GLY A 425 -9.99 -2.85 21.79
CA GLY A 425 -10.92 -3.93 22.12
C GLY A 425 -11.78 -4.44 20.96
N ALA A 426 -11.63 -3.86 19.76
CA ALA A 426 -12.22 -4.39 18.54
C ALA A 426 -11.41 -5.59 18.04
N GLU A 427 -12.10 -6.51 17.36
CA GLU A 427 -11.46 -7.66 16.74
C GLU A 427 -10.80 -7.24 15.41
N GLY A 428 -9.47 -7.29 15.35
CA GLY A 428 -8.68 -6.97 14.15
C GLY A 428 -8.50 -8.15 13.18
N VAL A 429 -7.67 -7.95 12.15
CA VAL A 429 -7.30 -8.97 11.16
C VAL A 429 -6.35 -9.99 11.77
N TRP A 430 -5.35 -9.51 12.51
CA TRP A 430 -4.31 -10.29 13.13
C TRP A 430 -4.75 -10.79 14.51
N LYS A 431 -4.13 -11.89 14.94
CA LYS A 431 -4.47 -12.64 16.18
C LYS A 431 -3.22 -12.91 17.01
N TYR A 432 -2.35 -11.91 17.12
CA TYR A 432 -1.16 -11.94 17.98
C TYR A 432 -1.47 -11.34 19.36
N PRO A 433 -0.50 -11.29 20.29
CA PRO A 433 -0.71 -10.60 21.57
C PRO A 433 -1.06 -9.12 21.36
N PRO A 434 -2.19 -8.62 21.91
CA PRO A 434 -2.63 -7.26 21.67
C PRO A 434 -1.63 -6.22 22.18
N VAL A 435 -1.41 -5.19 21.38
CA VAL A 435 -0.72 -3.97 21.80
C VAL A 435 -1.73 -2.92 22.24
N THR A 436 -1.34 -2.03 23.15
CA THR A 436 -2.24 -1.00 23.72
C THR A 436 -1.77 0.43 23.50
N ASP A 437 -0.52 0.63 23.06
CA ASP A 437 0.02 1.96 22.79
C ASP A 437 -0.22 2.33 21.32
N ILE A 438 -1.19 3.22 21.10
CA ILE A 438 -1.51 3.74 19.76
C ILE A 438 -0.34 4.54 19.14
N ASN A 439 0.62 5.00 19.94
CA ASN A 439 1.78 5.77 19.48
C ASN A 439 3.03 4.91 19.25
N LEU A 440 2.90 3.58 19.31
CA LEU A 440 4.05 2.66 19.17
C LEU A 440 4.75 2.79 17.81
N PHE A 441 3.99 3.07 16.76
CA PHE A 441 4.52 3.32 15.41
C PHE A 441 3.91 4.61 14.83
N PRO A 442 4.58 5.23 13.84
CA PRO A 442 4.04 6.39 13.16
C PRO A 442 2.87 6.00 12.24
N THR A 443 1.79 6.78 12.28
CA THR A 443 0.63 6.67 11.39
C THR A 443 0.76 7.55 10.15
N ARG A 444 1.58 8.59 10.22
CA ARG A 444 1.80 9.58 9.16
C ARG A 444 3.28 9.85 8.98
N ALA A 445 3.70 10.07 7.73
CA ALA A 445 5.01 10.66 7.45
C ALA A 445 4.93 12.19 7.49
N THR A 446 6.08 12.85 7.42
CA THR A 446 6.17 14.31 7.31
C THR A 446 6.60 14.68 5.90
N PRO A 447 6.00 15.71 5.26
CA PRO A 447 6.44 16.17 3.95
C PRO A 447 7.95 16.47 3.93
N PRO A 448 8.70 15.98 2.94
CA PRO A 448 10.12 16.29 2.82
C PRO A 448 10.36 17.79 2.72
N ALA A 449 11.42 18.30 3.34
CA ALA A 449 11.79 19.71 3.22
C ALA A 449 12.03 20.13 1.75
N SER A 450 12.46 19.18 0.90
CA SER A 450 12.66 19.37 -0.54
C SER A 450 11.38 19.64 -1.33
N TYR A 451 10.19 19.40 -0.75
CA TYR A 451 8.92 19.66 -1.42
C TYR A 451 8.51 21.13 -1.29
N LYS A 452 9.13 21.87 -0.38
CA LYS A 452 8.92 23.32 -0.24
C LYS A 452 9.85 24.07 -1.17
N VAL A 453 9.35 25.09 -1.88
CA VAL A 453 10.20 26.02 -2.61
C VAL A 453 11.21 26.60 -1.62
N ALA A 454 12.51 26.50 -1.92
CA ALA A 454 13.51 27.22 -1.14
C ALA A 454 13.17 28.71 -1.27
N ASN A 455 12.67 29.31 -0.19
CA ASN A 455 12.49 30.77 -0.12
C ASN A 455 13.87 31.40 -0.27
N GLY A 456 14.20 31.79 -1.51
CA GLY A 456 15.40 32.57 -1.85
C GLY A 456 15.24 34.03 -1.49
#